data_AF-A0A238KNY0-F1
#
_entry.id   AF-A0A238KNY0-F1
#
_cell.length_a   1.000
_cell.length_b   1.000
_cell.length_c   1.000
_cell.angle_alpha   90.00
_cell.angle_beta   90.00
_cell.angle_gamma   90.00
#
_symmetry.space_group_name_H-M   'P 1'
#
loop_
_entity.id
_entity.type
_entity.pdbx_description
1 polymer ?
#
loop_
_entity_poly.entity_id
_entity_poly.type
_entity_poly.pdbx_seq_one_letter_code
_entity_poly.pdbx_strand_id
1 'polypeptide(L)'
;MVQLAEHFESKDRGTHSEWARQQRWFIKARQDTERREKVQDRLEDDLAALAAEVIMATQAQLAALEVKLDSYDEATVTALMENQELLDVVNARIEAMLNQAYVMEDGRRVFRTEDGQQVFDEHGTEVGATELDPQMIDSSLPTWEMFSSDIEQQRALETQRTEILDYQEQLDAARDQIAEGEISEADLEALDADLLDAMPDAVRSYAGIEAHAPTPGSTSQFNAPTALEPIPNLIAENSILPPSPF
;
A
#
# COMPACT_ATOMS: atom_id res chain seq x y z
N MET A 1 41.79 6.66 0.34
CA MET A 1 41.24 5.31 0.14
C MET A 1 40.15 5.14 1.18
N VAL A 2 38.90 5.39 0.77
CA VAL A 2 37.75 5.57 1.64
C VAL A 2 36.92 4.29 1.60
N GLN A 3 36.92 3.53 2.69
CA GLN A 3 35.94 2.49 2.98
C GLN A 3 34.86 3.14 3.86
N LEU A 4 33.77 3.60 3.27
CA LEU A 4 32.64 4.20 4.01
C LEU A 4 31.26 3.91 3.37
N ALA A 5 31.19 3.02 2.39
CA ALA A 5 29.94 2.66 1.71
C ALA A 5 29.20 1.48 2.38
N GLU A 6 29.87 0.61 3.13
CA GLU A 6 29.25 -0.62 3.65
C GLU A 6 28.48 -0.43 4.98
N HIS A 7 28.44 0.78 5.53
CA HIS A 7 27.84 1.02 6.86
C HIS A 7 26.42 1.61 6.83
N PHE A 8 25.87 1.90 5.64
CA PHE A 8 24.53 2.47 5.47
C PHE A 8 23.50 1.44 4.98
N GLU A 9 23.91 0.37 4.31
CA GLU A 9 23.00 -0.69 3.82
C GLU A 9 22.52 -1.64 4.94
N SER A 10 23.19 -1.65 6.10
CA SER A 10 22.83 -2.50 7.25
C SER A 10 21.84 -1.87 8.22
N LYS A 11 21.49 -0.59 8.05
CA LYS A 11 20.62 0.13 8.99
C LYS A 11 19.13 -0.04 8.70
N ASP A 12 18.73 -0.17 7.44
CA ASP A 12 17.32 -0.36 7.05
C ASP A 12 16.75 -1.74 7.37
N ARG A 13 17.60 -2.78 7.41
CA ARG A 13 17.14 -4.13 7.78
C ARG A 13 16.91 -4.31 9.29
N GLY A 14 17.51 -3.44 10.12
CA GLY A 14 17.37 -3.48 11.59
C GLY A 14 16.05 -2.88 12.07
N THR A 15 15.62 -1.77 11.47
CA THR A 15 14.37 -1.05 11.79
C THR A 15 13.13 -1.89 11.47
N HIS A 16 13.15 -2.65 10.37
CA HIS A 16 12.03 -3.50 9.97
C HIS A 16 11.77 -4.68 10.94
N SER A 17 12.83 -5.24 11.54
CA SER A 17 12.76 -6.31 12.55
C SER A 17 12.30 -5.81 13.93
N GLU A 18 12.70 -4.60 14.31
CA GLU A 18 12.27 -3.98 15.57
C GLU A 18 10.81 -3.54 15.52
N TRP A 19 10.36 -3.00 14.38
CA TRP A 19 8.97 -2.58 14.17
C TRP A 19 7.99 -3.77 14.23
N ALA A 20 8.29 -4.88 13.54
CA ALA A 20 7.47 -6.10 13.61
C ALA A 20 7.40 -6.72 15.03
N ARG A 21 8.47 -6.59 15.84
CA ARG A 21 8.47 -6.99 17.25
C ARG A 21 7.66 -6.04 18.12
N GLN A 22 7.72 -4.75 17.85
CA GLN A 22 6.95 -3.72 18.55
C GLN A 22 5.45 -3.88 18.27
N GLN A 23 5.07 -4.19 17.03
CA GLN A 23 3.70 -4.44 16.60
C GLN A 23 3.08 -5.67 17.30
N ARG A 24 3.83 -6.79 17.38
CA ARG A 24 3.40 -7.98 18.14
C ARG A 24 3.28 -7.72 19.64
N TRP A 25 4.10 -6.83 20.19
CA TRP A 25 4.01 -6.44 21.58
C TRP A 25 2.80 -5.53 21.84
N PHE A 26 2.49 -4.58 20.96
CA PHE A 26 1.31 -3.71 21.08
C PHE A 26 -0.01 -4.48 21.01
N ILE A 27 -0.16 -5.39 20.03
CA ILE A 27 -1.34 -6.25 19.89
C ILE A 27 -1.53 -7.12 21.15
N LYS A 28 -0.43 -7.69 21.66
CA LYS A 28 -0.46 -8.55 22.85
C LYS A 28 -0.67 -7.77 24.16
N ALA A 29 -0.13 -6.56 24.28
CA ALA A 29 -0.27 -5.73 25.46
C ALA A 29 -1.70 -5.20 25.60
N ARG A 30 -2.35 -4.81 24.49
CA ARG A 30 -3.74 -4.35 24.47
C ARG A 30 -4.71 -5.45 24.92
N GLN A 31 -4.51 -6.69 24.42
CA GLN A 31 -5.29 -7.88 24.80
C GLN A 31 -5.12 -8.29 26.29
N ASP A 32 -3.97 -8.06 26.92
CA ASP A 32 -3.71 -8.48 28.32
C ASP A 32 -4.30 -7.49 29.35
N THR A 33 -4.41 -6.21 29.01
CA THR A 33 -5.12 -5.19 29.83
C THR A 33 -6.63 -5.39 29.82
N GLU A 34 -7.23 -5.62 28.65
CA GLU A 34 -8.69 -5.77 28.51
C GLU A 34 -9.24 -7.02 29.21
N ARG A 35 -8.44 -8.10 29.24
CA ARG A 35 -8.83 -9.36 29.90
C ARG A 35 -8.83 -9.25 31.42
N ARG A 36 -8.09 -8.30 32.01
CA ARG A 36 -8.03 -8.09 33.46
C ARG A 36 -9.14 -7.18 33.98
N GLU A 37 -9.62 -6.23 33.18
CA GLU A 37 -10.70 -5.32 33.56
C GLU A 37 -12.09 -5.95 33.37
N LYS A 38 -12.32 -6.72 32.29
CA LYS A 38 -13.63 -7.36 32.01
C LYS A 38 -14.05 -8.47 33.00
N VAL A 39 -13.13 -9.00 33.82
CA VAL A 39 -13.44 -10.04 34.82
C VAL A 39 -14.05 -9.46 36.10
N GLN A 40 -13.98 -8.13 36.32
CA GLN A 40 -14.33 -7.55 37.62
C GLN A 40 -15.70 -6.82 37.67
N ASP A 41 -16.25 -6.34 36.56
CA ASP A 41 -17.39 -5.39 36.59
C ASP A 41 -18.75 -5.88 36.04
N ARG A 42 -18.86 -7.09 35.48
CA ARG A 42 -20.06 -7.53 34.72
C ARG A 42 -21.10 -8.40 35.46
N LEU A 43 -21.17 -8.34 36.79
CA LEU A 43 -22.10 -9.19 37.55
C LEU A 43 -23.33 -8.51 38.18
N GLU A 44 -23.51 -7.18 38.07
CA GLU A 44 -24.52 -6.52 38.92
C GLU A 44 -25.67 -5.73 38.26
N ASP A 45 -25.69 -5.41 36.95
CA ASP A 45 -26.64 -4.40 36.43
C ASP A 45 -27.60 -4.81 35.28
N ASP A 46 -27.87 -6.09 35.09
CA ASP A 46 -28.88 -6.55 34.12
C ASP A 46 -30.18 -6.94 34.83
N LEU A 47 -31.27 -6.14 34.72
CA LEU A 47 -32.63 -6.73 34.67
C LEU A 47 -33.87 -5.84 34.32
N ALA A 48 -33.81 -4.55 33.95
CA ALA A 48 -35.06 -3.78 33.88
C ALA A 48 -35.18 -2.60 32.89
N ALA A 49 -35.25 -2.85 31.58
CA ALA A 49 -35.96 -2.05 30.54
C ALA A 49 -35.53 -2.59 29.15
N LEU A 50 -36.34 -2.83 28.11
CA LEU A 50 -37.57 -2.19 27.63
C LEU A 50 -38.24 -3.11 26.59
N ALA A 51 -39.57 -2.99 26.41
CA ALA A 51 -40.43 -3.88 25.62
C ALA A 51 -40.40 -3.67 24.09
N ALA A 52 -39.30 -4.05 23.45
CA ALA A 52 -39.28 -4.79 22.18
C ALA A 52 -38.36 -5.97 22.45
N GLU A 53 -38.71 -7.20 22.05
CA GLU A 53 -37.87 -8.38 22.29
C GLU A 53 -36.65 -8.28 21.36
N VAL A 54 -35.72 -7.39 21.71
CA VAL A 54 -34.40 -7.27 21.09
C VAL A 54 -33.65 -8.51 21.53
N ILE A 55 -33.49 -9.45 20.61
CA ILE A 55 -32.73 -10.67 20.85
C ILE A 55 -31.27 -10.25 20.93
N MET A 56 -30.72 -10.30 22.13
CA MET A 56 -29.30 -10.01 22.35
C MET A 56 -28.44 -11.03 21.62
N ALA A 57 -27.32 -10.57 21.05
CA ALA A 57 -26.36 -11.46 20.44
C ALA A 57 -25.84 -12.46 21.47
N THR A 58 -25.78 -13.73 21.10
CA THR A 58 -25.22 -14.77 21.96
C THR A 58 -23.71 -14.64 22.06
N GLN A 59 -23.13 -15.09 23.18
CA GLN A 59 -21.67 -15.16 23.36
C GLN A 59 -20.98 -15.95 22.23
N ALA A 60 -21.66 -16.96 21.66
CA ALA A 60 -21.14 -17.71 20.53
C ALA A 60 -21.08 -16.89 19.23
N GLN A 61 -22.08 -16.02 18.99
CA GLN A 61 -22.10 -15.12 17.84
C GLN A 61 -21.05 -14.02 17.98
N LEU A 62 -20.91 -13.42 19.17
CA LEU A 62 -19.85 -12.44 19.45
C LEU A 62 -18.47 -13.04 19.22
N ALA A 63 -18.19 -14.23 19.78
CA ALA A 63 -16.93 -14.92 19.58
C ALA A 63 -16.67 -15.28 18.11
N ALA A 64 -17.71 -15.61 17.34
CA ALA A 64 -17.57 -15.89 15.91
C ALA A 64 -17.21 -14.62 15.12
N LEU A 65 -17.81 -13.47 15.45
CA LEU A 65 -17.46 -12.20 14.82
C LEU A 65 -16.05 -11.74 15.23
N GLU A 66 -15.66 -11.88 16.50
CA GLU A 66 -14.29 -11.57 16.95
C GLU A 66 -13.23 -12.32 16.13
N VAL A 67 -13.44 -13.60 15.86
CA VAL A 67 -12.54 -14.40 15.01
C VAL A 67 -12.48 -13.85 13.57
N LYS A 68 -13.60 -13.36 13.01
CA LYS A 68 -13.60 -12.70 11.70
C LYS A 68 -12.83 -11.38 11.73
N LEU A 69 -13.05 -10.56 12.75
CA LEU A 69 -12.35 -9.28 12.92
C LEU A 69 -10.83 -9.47 13.01
N ASP A 70 -10.38 -10.53 13.69
CA ASP A 70 -8.95 -10.89 13.73
C ASP A 70 -8.40 -11.24 12.34
N SER A 71 -9.19 -11.92 11.51
CA SER A 71 -8.81 -12.18 10.11
C SER A 71 -8.80 -10.91 9.26
N TYR A 72 -9.74 -9.99 9.47
CA TYR A 72 -9.80 -8.72 8.74
C TYR A 72 -8.63 -7.81 9.12
N ASP A 73 -8.24 -7.80 10.39
CA ASP A 73 -7.05 -7.12 10.88
C ASP A 73 -5.78 -7.64 10.22
N GLU A 74 -5.60 -8.96 10.19
CA GLU A 74 -4.42 -9.57 9.56
C GLU A 74 -4.33 -9.20 8.08
N ALA A 75 -5.46 -9.24 7.37
CA ALA A 75 -5.56 -8.81 5.98
C ALA A 75 -5.27 -7.32 5.81
N THR A 76 -5.78 -6.47 6.71
CA THR A 76 -5.58 -5.01 6.70
C THR A 76 -4.11 -4.65 6.89
N VAL A 77 -3.45 -5.27 7.88
CA VAL A 77 -2.02 -5.08 8.12
C VAL A 77 -1.20 -5.53 6.92
N THR A 78 -1.53 -6.68 6.34
CA THR A 78 -0.82 -7.21 5.17
C THR A 78 -0.96 -6.28 3.96
N ALA A 79 -2.18 -5.77 3.71
CA ALA A 79 -2.45 -4.80 2.66
C ALA A 79 -1.69 -3.49 2.85
N LEU A 80 -1.58 -2.96 4.09
CA LEU A 80 -0.79 -1.78 4.38
C LEU A 80 0.71 -1.99 4.13
N MET A 81 1.23 -3.17 4.47
CA MET A 81 2.63 -3.51 4.23
C MET A 81 2.95 -3.57 2.73
N GLU A 82 2.13 -4.28 1.95
CA GLU A 82 2.33 -4.34 0.49
C GLU A 82 2.18 -2.96 -0.15
N ASN A 83 1.16 -2.18 0.25
CA ASN A 83 0.96 -0.83 -0.25
C ASN A 83 2.20 0.07 0.01
N GLN A 84 2.80 -0.03 1.20
CA GLN A 84 4.03 0.70 1.53
C GLN A 84 5.21 0.24 0.65
N GLU A 85 5.39 -1.06 0.44
CA GLU A 85 6.44 -1.58 -0.45
C GLU A 85 6.27 -1.05 -1.88
N LEU A 86 5.03 -1.03 -2.40
CA LEU A 86 4.72 -0.48 -3.71
C LEU A 86 4.99 1.02 -3.79
N LEU A 87 4.63 1.79 -2.76
CA LEU A 87 4.95 3.21 -2.68
C LEU A 87 6.46 3.44 -2.69
N ASP A 88 7.22 2.67 -1.92
CA ASP A 88 8.69 2.78 -1.87
C ASP A 88 9.32 2.51 -3.25
N VAL A 89 8.83 1.49 -3.97
CA VAL A 89 9.27 1.19 -5.33
C VAL A 89 8.96 2.33 -6.29
N VAL A 90 7.73 2.85 -6.29
CA VAL A 90 7.33 3.96 -7.18
C VAL A 90 8.12 5.23 -6.86
N ASN A 91 8.27 5.56 -5.57
CA ASN A 91 9.05 6.71 -5.12
C ASN A 91 10.50 6.62 -5.59
N ALA A 92 11.12 5.44 -5.49
CA ALA A 92 12.49 5.23 -5.96
C ALA A 92 12.62 5.42 -7.48
N ARG A 93 11.62 5.00 -8.27
CA ARG A 93 11.59 5.24 -9.73
C ARG A 93 11.43 6.73 -10.06
N ILE A 94 10.51 7.42 -9.38
CA ILE A 94 10.31 8.87 -9.51
C ILE A 94 11.62 9.62 -9.20
N GLU A 95 12.27 9.30 -8.08
CA GLU A 95 13.53 9.92 -7.69
C GLU A 95 14.65 9.64 -8.72
N ALA A 96 14.75 8.41 -9.21
CA ALA A 96 15.71 8.05 -10.25
C ALA A 96 15.46 8.84 -11.55
N MET A 97 14.20 9.04 -11.95
CA MET A 97 13.85 9.86 -13.12
C MET A 97 14.18 11.33 -12.89
N LEU A 98 13.86 11.90 -11.73
CA LEU A 98 14.18 13.27 -11.38
C LEU A 98 15.70 13.52 -11.35
N ASN A 99 16.49 12.54 -10.91
CA ASN A 99 17.95 12.64 -10.91
C ASN A 99 18.57 12.56 -12.32
N GLN A 100 17.86 11.96 -13.28
CA GLN A 100 18.27 11.88 -14.68
C GLN A 100 17.67 13.00 -15.54
N ALA A 101 16.61 13.67 -15.08
CA ALA A 101 15.92 14.71 -15.82
C ALA A 101 16.83 15.87 -16.22
N TYR A 102 16.47 16.54 -17.31
CA TYR A 102 17.17 17.76 -17.72
C TYR A 102 16.89 18.88 -16.72
N VAL A 103 17.94 19.58 -16.28
CA VAL A 103 17.83 20.69 -15.32
C VAL A 103 18.04 22.00 -16.06
N MET A 104 17.05 22.89 -15.98
CA MET A 104 17.09 24.24 -16.54
C MET A 104 18.00 25.17 -15.74
N GLU A 105 18.29 26.36 -16.28
CA GLU A 105 19.12 27.37 -15.62
C GLU A 105 18.53 27.88 -14.28
N ASP A 106 17.21 27.81 -14.12
CA ASP A 106 16.48 28.19 -12.91
C ASP A 106 16.43 27.07 -11.85
N GLY A 107 16.95 25.87 -12.18
CA GLY A 107 16.96 24.70 -11.32
C GLY A 107 15.74 23.79 -11.44
N ARG A 108 14.73 24.11 -12.26
CA ARG A 108 13.59 23.21 -12.51
C ARG A 108 14.05 22.00 -13.33
N ARG A 109 13.50 20.83 -13.00
CA ARG A 109 13.64 19.63 -13.81
C ARG A 109 12.51 19.56 -14.81
N VAL A 110 12.86 19.19 -16.03
CA VAL A 110 11.92 19.10 -17.14
C VAL A 110 12.10 17.79 -17.89
N PHE A 111 11.00 17.34 -18.47
CA PHE A 111 10.87 16.11 -19.20
C PHE A 111 10.35 16.42 -20.59
N ARG A 112 10.95 15.80 -21.60
CA ARG A 112 10.47 15.87 -22.97
C ARG A 112 9.41 14.81 -23.20
N THR A 113 8.38 15.10 -23.97
CA THR A 113 7.41 14.10 -24.41
C THR A 113 8.05 13.05 -25.31
N GLU A 114 7.44 11.86 -25.38
CA GLU A 114 7.88 10.77 -26.25
C GLU A 114 7.90 11.18 -27.74
N ASP A 115 6.96 12.01 -28.17
CA ASP A 115 6.91 12.54 -29.54
C ASP A 115 7.99 13.60 -29.83
N GLY A 116 8.70 14.07 -28.79
CA GLY A 116 9.77 15.07 -28.87
C GLY A 116 9.32 16.49 -29.20
N GLN A 117 8.01 16.78 -29.14
CA GLN A 117 7.46 18.08 -29.53
C GLN A 117 7.24 19.02 -28.35
N GLN A 118 7.01 18.50 -27.16
CA GLN A 118 6.65 19.28 -25.97
C GLN A 118 7.60 18.98 -24.81
N VAL A 119 7.64 19.92 -23.87
CA VAL A 119 8.42 19.81 -22.64
C VAL A 119 7.53 20.23 -21.48
N PHE A 120 7.52 19.41 -20.43
CA PHE A 120 6.78 19.66 -19.20
C PHE A 120 7.76 19.70 -18.02
N ASP A 121 7.49 20.57 -17.05
CA ASP A 121 8.23 20.56 -15.79
C ASP A 121 7.75 19.45 -14.84
N GLU A 122 8.49 19.22 -13.75
CA GLU A 122 8.16 18.25 -12.71
C GLU A 122 6.78 18.45 -12.04
N HIS A 123 6.10 19.58 -12.30
CA HIS A 123 4.76 19.88 -11.80
C HIS A 123 3.67 19.74 -12.88
N GLY A 124 4.04 19.38 -14.12
CA GLY A 124 3.12 19.24 -15.25
C GLY A 124 2.76 20.53 -15.95
N THR A 125 3.54 21.60 -15.76
CA THR A 125 3.39 22.84 -16.51
C THR A 125 4.17 22.74 -17.82
N GLU A 126 3.53 23.04 -18.95
CA GLU A 126 4.21 23.10 -20.24
C GLU A 126 5.22 24.25 -20.27
N VAL A 127 6.47 23.93 -20.62
CA VAL A 127 7.54 24.90 -20.83
C VAL A 127 7.50 25.31 -22.29
N GLY A 128 7.26 26.60 -22.54
CA GLY A 128 7.14 27.11 -23.91
C GLY A 128 8.43 26.94 -24.71
N ALA A 129 8.30 26.66 -26.01
CA ALA A 129 9.45 26.47 -26.91
C ALA A 129 10.39 27.69 -27.01
N THR A 130 9.91 28.88 -26.62
CA THR A 130 10.74 30.10 -26.52
C THR A 130 11.69 30.09 -25.32
N GLU A 131 11.37 29.32 -24.29
CA GLU A 131 12.12 29.19 -23.06
C GLU A 131 13.10 28.01 -23.14
N LEU A 132 12.65 26.88 -23.68
CA LEU A 132 13.48 25.71 -23.92
C LEU A 132 13.08 24.99 -25.21
N ASP A 133 14.03 24.80 -26.11
CA ASP A 133 13.82 24.00 -27.33
C ASP A 133 13.81 22.50 -26.95
N PRO A 134 12.73 21.75 -27.24
CA PRO A 134 12.64 20.31 -26.96
C PRO A 134 13.81 19.50 -27.54
N GLN A 135 14.40 19.95 -28.65
CA GLN A 135 15.51 19.26 -29.31
C GLN A 135 16.84 19.38 -28.56
N MET A 136 16.94 20.30 -27.60
CA MET A 136 18.12 20.43 -26.73
C MET A 136 18.16 19.36 -25.63
N ILE A 137 17.03 18.74 -25.33
CA ILE A 137 16.92 17.65 -24.35
C ILE A 137 17.24 16.33 -25.06
N ASP A 138 18.22 15.60 -24.53
CA ASP A 138 18.63 14.30 -25.07
C ASP A 138 17.46 13.29 -25.03
N SER A 139 17.27 12.57 -26.14
CA SER A 139 16.22 11.55 -26.28
C SER A 139 16.37 10.32 -25.39
N SER A 140 17.55 10.14 -24.79
CA SER A 140 17.83 9.06 -23.85
C SER A 140 17.37 9.35 -22.42
N LEU A 141 16.98 10.59 -22.12
CA LEU A 141 16.45 10.97 -20.81
C LEU A 141 15.01 10.45 -20.62
N PRO A 142 14.56 10.28 -19.36
CA PRO A 142 13.18 9.88 -19.07
C PRO A 142 12.17 10.81 -19.74
N THR A 143 11.10 10.25 -20.29
CA THR A 143 10.05 11.02 -20.94
C THR A 143 9.01 11.51 -19.93
N TRP A 144 8.25 12.52 -20.33
CA TRP A 144 7.15 13.04 -19.53
C TRP A 144 6.11 11.96 -19.21
N GLU A 145 5.74 11.14 -20.19
CA GLU A 145 4.71 10.10 -20.03
C GLU A 145 5.12 9.03 -19.02
N MET A 146 6.41 8.67 -18.98
CA MET A 146 6.93 7.75 -17.97
C MET A 146 6.84 8.37 -16.57
N PHE A 147 7.26 9.63 -16.43
CA PHE A 147 7.22 10.34 -15.16
C PHE A 147 5.77 10.55 -14.66
N SER A 148 4.88 11.02 -15.52
CA SER A 148 3.49 11.28 -15.15
C SER A 148 2.74 9.99 -14.78
N SER A 149 3.04 8.87 -15.47
CA SER A 149 2.45 7.58 -15.13
C SER A 149 2.86 7.10 -13.73
N ASP A 150 4.12 7.28 -13.32
CA ASP A 150 4.57 6.94 -11.97
C ASP A 150 3.95 7.86 -10.90
N ILE A 151 3.75 9.15 -11.21
CA ILE A 151 3.04 10.09 -10.33
C ILE A 151 1.56 9.69 -10.17
N GLU A 152 0.89 9.27 -11.24
CA GLU A 152 -0.48 8.75 -11.16
C GLU A 152 -0.54 7.47 -10.34
N GLN A 153 0.42 6.56 -10.51
CA GLN A 153 0.52 5.35 -9.72
C GLN A 153 0.73 5.66 -8.22
N GLN A 154 1.61 6.61 -7.90
CA GLN A 154 1.84 7.08 -6.53
C GLN A 154 0.52 7.57 -5.89
N ARG A 155 -0.22 8.45 -6.57
CA ARG A 155 -1.50 8.97 -6.08
C ARG A 155 -2.55 7.87 -5.89
N ALA A 156 -2.60 6.89 -6.79
CA ALA A 156 -3.51 5.76 -6.66
C ALA A 156 -3.17 4.92 -5.41
N LEU A 157 -1.89 4.67 -5.16
CA LEU A 157 -1.43 3.95 -3.97
C LEU A 157 -1.70 4.74 -2.67
N GLU A 158 -1.53 6.05 -2.66
CA GLU A 158 -1.88 6.91 -1.51
C GLU A 158 -3.39 6.91 -1.22
N THR A 159 -4.20 6.91 -2.28
CA THR A 159 -5.67 6.79 -2.16
C THR A 159 -6.04 5.44 -1.53
N GLN A 160 -5.51 4.34 -2.10
CA GLN A 160 -5.72 3.00 -1.57
C GLN A 160 -5.26 2.90 -0.10
N ARG A 161 -4.12 3.51 0.26
CA ARG A 161 -3.64 3.53 1.64
C ARG A 161 -4.62 4.20 2.59
N THR A 162 -5.21 5.31 2.17
CA THR A 162 -6.22 6.04 2.94
C THR A 162 -7.45 5.16 3.16
N GLU A 163 -7.94 4.50 2.11
CA GLU A 163 -9.08 3.56 2.22
C GLU A 163 -8.80 2.41 3.21
N ILE A 164 -7.58 1.85 3.20
CA ILE A 164 -7.20 0.78 4.15
C ILE A 164 -7.15 1.30 5.59
N LEU A 165 -6.67 2.54 5.81
CA LEU A 165 -6.64 3.16 7.15
C LEU A 165 -8.05 3.49 7.66
N ASP A 166 -8.91 4.00 6.79
CA ASP A 166 -10.32 4.27 7.13
C ASP A 166 -11.05 2.97 7.49
N TYR A 167 -10.73 1.87 6.80
CA TYR A 167 -11.26 0.55 7.14
C TYR A 167 -10.73 0.05 8.49
N GLN A 168 -9.45 0.28 8.80
CA GLN A 168 -8.88 -0.05 10.11
C GLN A 168 -9.59 0.68 11.26
N GLU A 169 -9.95 1.95 11.08
CA GLU A 169 -10.72 2.71 12.07
C GLU A 169 -12.12 2.10 12.27
N GLN A 170 -12.76 1.61 11.21
CA GLN A 170 -14.05 0.91 11.31
C GLN A 170 -13.94 -0.42 12.06
N LEU A 171 -12.86 -1.20 11.85
CA LEU A 171 -12.61 -2.42 12.60
C LEU A 171 -12.40 -2.14 14.10
N ASP A 172 -11.66 -1.09 14.44
CA ASP A 172 -11.47 -0.65 15.82
C ASP A 172 -12.81 -0.22 16.45
N ALA A 173 -13.62 0.57 15.74
CA ALA A 173 -14.95 0.98 16.21
C ALA A 173 -15.90 -0.22 16.41
N ALA A 174 -15.88 -1.20 15.49
CA ALA A 174 -16.67 -2.42 15.61
C ALA A 174 -16.28 -3.24 16.85
N ARG A 175 -14.97 -3.31 17.17
CA ARG A 175 -14.50 -3.97 18.39
C ARG A 175 -14.96 -3.26 19.65
N ASP A 176 -14.88 -1.93 19.67
CA ASP A 176 -15.35 -1.17 20.82
C ASP A 176 -16.85 -1.41 21.05
N GLN A 177 -17.66 -1.43 19.99
CA GLN A 177 -19.08 -1.75 20.06
C GLN A 177 -19.37 -3.17 20.59
N ILE A 178 -18.61 -4.17 20.16
CA ILE A 178 -18.71 -5.55 20.68
C ILE A 178 -18.27 -5.60 22.14
N ALA A 179 -17.21 -4.86 22.49
CA ALA A 179 -16.66 -4.82 23.82
C ALA A 179 -17.62 -4.23 24.85
N GLU A 180 -18.50 -3.30 24.46
CA GLU A 180 -19.58 -2.76 25.30
C GLU A 180 -20.60 -3.83 25.70
N GLY A 181 -20.84 -4.83 24.84
CA GLY A 181 -21.58 -6.05 25.17
C GLY A 181 -23.11 -5.95 25.10
N GLU A 182 -23.64 -4.81 24.63
CA GLU A 182 -25.08 -4.55 24.48
C GLU A 182 -25.51 -4.52 23.00
N ILE A 183 -24.99 -5.43 22.16
CA ILE A 183 -25.35 -5.50 20.75
C ILE A 183 -26.44 -6.57 20.50
N SER A 184 -27.47 -6.21 19.73
CA SER A 184 -28.49 -7.16 19.32
C SER A 184 -27.98 -8.10 18.22
N GLU A 185 -28.63 -9.24 18.02
CA GLU A 185 -28.29 -10.15 16.92
C GLU A 185 -28.40 -9.45 15.55
N ALA A 186 -29.43 -8.63 15.36
CA ALA A 186 -29.64 -7.88 14.12
C ALA A 186 -28.56 -6.82 13.90
N ASP A 187 -28.15 -6.11 14.96
CA ASP A 187 -27.07 -5.12 14.87
C ASP A 187 -25.72 -5.78 14.63
N LEU A 188 -25.49 -6.99 15.18
CA LEU A 188 -24.27 -7.75 14.95
C LEU A 188 -24.16 -8.22 13.49
N GLU A 189 -25.26 -8.70 12.90
CA GLU A 189 -25.31 -9.08 11.48
C GLU A 189 -25.17 -7.86 10.56
N ALA A 190 -25.81 -6.75 10.90
CA ALA A 190 -25.65 -5.49 10.18
C ALA A 190 -24.19 -5.00 10.23
N LEU A 191 -23.55 -5.06 11.39
CA LEU A 191 -22.14 -4.70 11.56
C LEU A 191 -21.22 -5.56 10.69
N ASP A 192 -21.41 -6.89 10.67
CA ASP A 192 -20.65 -7.80 9.80
C ASP A 192 -20.85 -7.46 8.31
N ALA A 193 -22.09 -7.17 7.90
CA ALA A 193 -22.41 -6.79 6.52
C ALA A 193 -21.79 -5.44 6.12
N ASP A 194 -21.86 -4.44 7.00
CA ASP A 194 -21.29 -3.10 6.78
C ASP A 194 -19.76 -3.18 6.67
N LEU A 195 -19.11 -3.96 7.55
CA LEU A 195 -17.66 -4.20 7.49
C LEU A 195 -17.25 -4.96 6.24
N LEU A 196 -18.07 -5.87 5.74
CA LEU A 196 -17.81 -6.52 4.46
C LEU A 196 -17.93 -5.50 3.33
N ASP A 197 -19.02 -4.75 3.24
CA ASP A 197 -19.25 -3.75 2.18
C ASP A 197 -18.14 -2.69 2.13
N ALA A 198 -17.74 -2.16 3.28
CA ALA A 198 -16.69 -1.16 3.41
C ALA A 198 -15.27 -1.71 3.20
N MET A 199 -15.07 -3.03 3.12
CA MET A 199 -13.75 -3.64 2.98
C MET A 199 -13.11 -3.28 1.64
N PRO A 200 -11.95 -2.57 1.62
CA PRO A 200 -11.26 -2.22 0.39
C PRO A 200 -10.77 -3.46 -0.38
N ASP A 201 -10.70 -3.37 -1.70
CA ASP A 201 -10.27 -4.49 -2.57
C ASP A 201 -8.89 -5.04 -2.20
N ALA A 202 -7.97 -4.16 -1.77
CA ALA A 202 -6.66 -4.55 -1.28
C ALA A 202 -6.76 -5.51 -0.08
N VAL A 203 -7.63 -5.20 0.88
CA VAL A 203 -7.85 -6.03 2.08
C VAL A 203 -8.58 -7.33 1.71
N ARG A 204 -9.59 -7.26 0.84
CA ARG A 204 -10.35 -8.43 0.36
C ARG A 204 -9.46 -9.51 -0.23
N SER A 205 -8.47 -9.09 -1.03
CA SER A 205 -7.52 -10.00 -1.67
C SER A 205 -6.76 -10.86 -0.65
N TYR A 206 -6.40 -10.27 0.50
CA TYR A 206 -5.72 -10.96 1.60
C TYR A 206 -6.67 -11.72 2.52
N ALA A 207 -7.91 -11.27 2.66
CA ALA A 207 -8.96 -11.96 3.40
C ALA A 207 -9.47 -13.22 2.66
N GLY A 208 -9.05 -13.46 1.41
CA GLY A 208 -9.54 -14.57 0.58
C GLY A 208 -11.00 -14.38 0.13
N ILE A 209 -11.47 -13.13 0.10
CA ILE A 209 -12.80 -12.75 -0.34
C ILE A 209 -12.71 -12.28 -1.79
N GLU A 210 -13.60 -12.75 -2.66
CA GLU A 210 -13.63 -12.30 -4.05
C GLU A 210 -13.80 -10.76 -4.10
N ALA A 211 -12.96 -10.11 -4.91
CA ALA A 211 -13.05 -8.67 -5.14
C ALA A 211 -14.44 -8.32 -5.68
N HIS A 212 -14.97 -7.15 -5.32
CA HIS A 212 -16.22 -6.71 -5.92
C HIS A 212 -16.03 -6.54 -7.43
N ALA A 213 -16.98 -7.04 -8.22
CA ALA A 213 -16.98 -6.74 -9.65
C ALA A 213 -17.00 -5.22 -9.82
N PRO A 214 -16.08 -4.62 -10.60
CA PRO A 214 -16.03 -3.18 -10.75
C PRO A 214 -17.41 -2.71 -11.23
N THR A 215 -18.02 -1.79 -10.50
CA THR A 215 -19.26 -1.16 -10.92
C THR A 215 -19.00 -0.59 -12.32
N PRO A 216 -19.82 -0.89 -13.34
CA PRO A 216 -19.56 -0.47 -14.72
C PRO A 216 -19.67 1.07 -14.79
N GLY A 217 -18.53 1.74 -14.64
CA GLY A 217 -18.40 3.20 -14.55
C GLY A 217 -16.96 3.69 -14.40
N SER A 218 -16.07 2.93 -13.76
CA SER A 218 -14.63 3.25 -13.71
C SER A 218 -13.88 2.58 -14.85
N THR A 219 -13.71 3.31 -15.95
CA THR A 219 -12.82 2.93 -17.05
C THR A 219 -11.38 3.21 -16.62
N SER A 220 -10.77 2.28 -15.89
CA SER A 220 -9.32 2.28 -15.64
C SER A 220 -8.71 1.14 -16.45
N GLN A 221 -8.30 1.46 -17.68
CA GLN A 221 -7.45 0.60 -18.49
C GLN A 221 -6.04 0.60 -17.88
N PHE A 222 -5.84 -0.14 -16.79
CA PHE A 222 -4.50 -0.52 -16.36
C PHE A 222 -4.10 -1.79 -17.09
N ASN A 223 -3.24 -1.63 -18.10
CA ASN A 223 -2.49 -2.75 -18.67
C ASN A 223 -1.60 -3.34 -17.56
N ALA A 224 -1.76 -4.64 -17.33
CA ALA A 224 -0.84 -5.42 -16.50
C ALA A 224 0.60 -5.29 -17.04
N PRO A 225 1.64 -5.26 -16.17
CA PRO A 225 3.01 -5.34 -16.62
C PRO A 225 3.23 -6.68 -17.31
N THR A 226 3.59 -6.60 -18.59
CA THR A 226 4.03 -7.74 -19.40
C THR A 226 5.17 -8.44 -18.69
N ALA A 227 5.02 -9.76 -18.52
CA ALA A 227 6.01 -10.63 -17.93
C ALA A 227 7.40 -10.42 -18.57
N LEU A 228 8.41 -10.25 -17.73
CA LEU A 228 9.81 -10.17 -18.11
C LEU A 228 10.20 -11.40 -18.94
N GLU A 229 10.47 -11.20 -20.23
CA GLU A 229 11.16 -12.19 -21.04
C GLU A 229 12.63 -12.31 -20.60
N PRO A 230 13.20 -13.53 -20.57
CA PRO A 230 14.58 -13.74 -20.19
C PRO A 230 15.53 -13.21 -21.28
N ILE A 231 16.43 -12.31 -20.87
CA ILE A 231 17.50 -11.74 -21.71
C ILE A 231 18.39 -12.89 -22.25
N PRO A 232 18.59 -13.00 -23.57
CA PRO A 232 19.54 -13.95 -24.12
C PRO A 232 20.98 -13.53 -23.78
N ASN A 233 21.71 -14.45 -23.17
CA ASN A 233 23.07 -14.31 -22.69
C ASN A 233 24.05 -14.10 -23.87
N LEU A 234 24.40 -12.84 -24.14
CA LEU A 234 25.50 -12.46 -25.05
C LEU A 234 26.83 -12.58 -24.31
N ILE A 235 27.44 -13.77 -24.34
CA ILE A 235 28.87 -13.91 -24.08
C ILE A 235 29.58 -13.96 -25.43
N ALA A 236 30.11 -12.81 -25.83
CA ALA A 236 31.13 -12.71 -26.87
C ALA A 236 32.51 -12.62 -26.20
N GLU A 237 33.36 -13.58 -26.57
CA GLU A 237 34.80 -13.46 -26.84
C GLU A 237 35.74 -12.87 -25.77
N ASN A 238 36.64 -13.72 -25.26
CA ASN A 238 38.06 -13.39 -25.21
C ASN A 238 38.93 -14.64 -25.01
N SER A 239 39.58 -15.11 -26.08
CA SER A 239 40.74 -16.02 -26.00
C SER A 239 41.66 -15.85 -27.22
N ILE A 240 42.50 -14.83 -27.11
CA ILE A 240 43.96 -14.78 -27.34
C ILE A 240 44.58 -16.01 -28.08
N LEU A 241 45.16 -15.74 -29.27
CA LEU A 241 46.08 -16.55 -30.11
C LEU A 241 47.50 -16.74 -29.47
N PRO A 242 48.49 -17.39 -30.12
CA PRO A 242 48.65 -18.76 -30.69
C PRO A 242 49.98 -19.40 -30.11
N PRO A 243 50.78 -20.36 -30.69
CA PRO A 243 51.24 -20.50 -32.09
C PRO A 243 51.23 -21.92 -32.70
N SER A 244 51.38 -21.99 -34.03
CA SER A 244 51.75 -23.18 -34.81
C SER A 244 53.02 -23.86 -34.28
N PRO A 245 53.16 -25.18 -34.49
CA PRO A 245 54.23 -25.61 -35.39
C PRO A 245 53.93 -26.86 -36.25
N PHE A 246 54.68 -26.94 -37.35
CA PHE A 246 54.89 -28.03 -38.33
C PHE A 246 53.88 -28.22 -39.46
#